data_AF-A0A960LWU9-F1
#
_entry.id   AF-A0A960LWU9-F1
#
_cell.length_a   1.000
_cell.length_b   1.000
_cell.length_c   1.000
_cell.angle_alpha   90.00
_cell.angle_beta   90.00
_cell.angle_gamma   90.00
#
_symmetry.space_group_name_H-M   'P 1'
#
loop_
_entity.id
_entity.type
_entity.pdbx_description
1 polymer ?
#
loop_
_entity_poly.entity_id
_entity_poly.type
_entity_poly.pdbx_seq_one_letter_code
_entity_poly.pdbx_strand_id
1 'polypeptide(L)'
;MYPEEEAPEEQEKEILRGEIQEFLGEFEASEETEDDMKTILPIWRNEILNHARGVGGKTLSSIKTLMNVCEDYANNRGMLERVRKEAEETRIHLGL
;
A
#
# COMPACT_ATOMS: atom_id res chain seq x y z
N MET A 1 -24.28 -25.99 9.89
CA MET A 1 -23.99 -25.17 8.69
C MET A 1 -22.51 -25.34 8.42
N TYR A 2 -22.13 -25.64 7.18
CA TYR A 2 -20.72 -25.56 6.79
C TYR A 2 -20.33 -24.07 6.81
N PRO A 3 -19.15 -23.70 7.32
CA PRO A 3 -18.69 -22.33 7.20
C PRO A 3 -18.61 -21.98 5.72
N GLU A 4 -19.22 -20.87 5.33
CA GLU A 4 -19.06 -20.31 4.00
C GLU A 4 -17.59 -19.89 3.90
N GLU A 5 -16.78 -20.67 3.17
CA GLU A 5 -15.44 -20.24 2.80
C GLU A 5 -15.57 -18.98 1.95
N GLU A 6 -15.01 -17.88 2.41
CA GLU A 6 -14.93 -16.65 1.63
C GLU A 6 -14.23 -16.93 0.29
N ALA A 7 -14.73 -16.29 -0.77
CA ALA A 7 -14.12 -16.43 -2.08
C ALA A 7 -12.62 -16.04 -2.00
N PRO A 8 -11.71 -16.78 -2.65
CA PRO A 8 -10.26 -16.54 -2.57
C PRO A 8 -9.86 -15.09 -2.84
N GLU A 9 -10.60 -14.40 -3.72
CA GLU A 9 -10.39 -12.99 -4.05
C GLU A 9 -10.67 -12.03 -2.89
N GLU A 10 -11.66 -12.32 -2.05
CA GLU A 10 -12.00 -11.45 -0.91
C GLU A 10 -10.98 -11.61 0.22
N GLN A 11 -10.48 -12.83 0.42
CA GLN A 11 -9.38 -13.10 1.34
C GLN A 11 -8.09 -12.41 0.90
N GLU A 12 -7.77 -12.39 -0.40
CA GLU A 12 -6.61 -11.65 -0.93
C GLU A 12 -6.77 -10.13 -0.77
N LYS A 13 -7.99 -9.59 -0.89
CA LYS A 13 -8.27 -8.18 -0.61
C LYS A 13 -8.08 -7.84 0.87
N GLU A 14 -8.48 -8.72 1.78
CA GLU A 14 -8.32 -8.49 3.21
C GLU A 14 -6.85 -8.48 3.62
N ILE A 15 -6.05 -9.43 3.11
CA ILE A 15 -4.59 -9.44 3.32
C ILE A 15 -3.97 -8.14 2.79
N LEU A 16 -4.31 -7.76 1.56
CA LEU A 16 -3.80 -6.54 0.94
C LEU A 16 -4.17 -5.27 1.70
N ARG A 17 -5.40 -5.22 2.24
CA ARG A 17 -5.86 -4.14 3.11
C ARG A 17 -5.00 -4.04 4.36
N GLY A 18 -4.71 -5.18 5.00
CA GLY A 18 -3.85 -5.27 6.18
C GLY A 18 -2.45 -4.74 5.92
N GLU A 19 -1.78 -5.25 4.87
CA GLU A 19 -0.42 -4.83 4.51
C GLU A 19 -0.33 -3.33 4.20
N ILE A 20 -1.32 -2.79 3.48
CA ILE A 20 -1.33 -1.36 3.16
C ILE A 20 -1.59 -0.52 4.41
N GLN A 21 -2.47 -0.96 5.31
CA GLN A 21 -2.72 -0.26 6.56
C GLN A 21 -1.47 -0.24 7.46
N GLU A 22 -0.75 -1.36 7.54
CA GLU A 22 0.51 -1.46 8.30
C GLU A 22 1.59 -0.56 7.69
N PHE A 23 1.81 -0.64 6.38
CA PHE A 23 2.75 0.24 5.66
C PHE A 23 2.44 1.73 5.88
N LEU A 24 1.17 2.13 5.74
CA LEU A 24 0.78 3.52 5.94
C LEU A 24 0.92 3.95 7.41
N GLY A 25 0.67 3.04 8.35
CA GLY A 25 0.88 3.27 9.77
C GLY A 25 2.36 3.49 10.11
N GLU A 26 3.26 2.65 9.58
CA GLU A 26 4.71 2.82 9.72
C GLU A 26 5.19 4.13 9.10
N PHE A 27 4.68 4.47 7.92
CA PHE A 27 5.00 5.72 7.23
C PHE A 27 4.52 6.96 8.01
N GLU A 28 3.30 6.95 8.54
CA GLU A 28 2.77 8.04 9.35
C GLU A 28 3.48 8.17 10.70
N ALA A 29 3.91 7.04 11.28
CA ALA A 29 4.62 6.99 12.56
C ALA A 29 6.11 7.35 12.46
N SER A 30 6.73 7.19 11.28
CA SER A 30 8.10 7.65 11.05
C SER A 30 8.15 9.18 11.07
N GLU A 31 8.45 9.77 12.24
CA GLU A 31 8.77 11.20 12.36
C GLU A 31 10.08 11.54 11.60
N GLU A 32 10.93 10.54 11.29
CA GLU A 32 12.22 10.67 10.61
C GLU A 32 12.16 10.31 9.12
N THR A 33 11.69 11.31 8.37
CA THR A 33 11.99 11.67 6.96
C THR A 33 12.94 10.78 6.14
N GLU A 34 12.42 10.25 5.03
CA GLU A 34 13.15 9.86 3.80
C GLU A 34 14.04 8.60 3.87
N ASP A 35 14.93 8.48 4.87
CA ASP A 35 15.86 7.36 4.98
C ASP A 35 15.19 6.07 5.49
N ASP A 36 14.19 6.19 6.37
CA ASP A 36 13.35 5.06 6.76
C ASP A 36 12.53 4.55 5.57
N MET A 37 12.02 5.45 4.73
CA MET A 37 11.31 5.04 3.52
C MET A 37 12.21 4.32 2.51
N LYS A 38 13.47 4.71 2.36
CA LYS A 38 14.42 3.95 1.53
C LYS A 38 14.67 2.53 2.04
N THR A 39 14.47 2.30 3.33
CA THR A 39 14.70 1.00 3.98
C THR A 39 13.43 0.14 3.98
N ILE A 40 12.30 0.75 4.33
CA ILE A 40 11.00 0.11 4.52
C ILE A 40 10.32 -0.14 3.16
N LEU A 41 10.33 0.85 2.24
CA LEU A 41 9.61 0.75 0.98
C LEU A 41 10.01 -0.47 0.14
N PRO A 42 11.30 -0.81 -0.06
CA PRO A 42 11.67 -1.98 -0.87
C PRO A 42 11.19 -3.32 -0.30
N ILE A 43 11.06 -3.41 1.04
CA ILE A 43 10.61 -4.61 1.75
C ILE A 43 9.11 -4.81 1.45
N TRP A 44 8.31 -3.82 1.81
CA TRP A 44 6.85 -3.84 1.66
C TRP A 44 6.39 -3.80 0.20
N ARG A 45 7.12 -3.12 -0.69
CA ARG A 45 6.75 -2.97 -2.11
C ARG A 45 6.54 -4.31 -2.80
N ASN A 46 7.40 -5.29 -2.55
CA ASN A 46 7.28 -6.58 -3.21
C ASN A 46 6.12 -7.40 -2.67
N GLU A 47 5.85 -7.32 -1.35
CA GLU A 47 4.74 -7.99 -0.69
C GLU A 47 3.40 -7.39 -1.17
N ILE A 48 3.22 -6.08 -1.01
CA ILE A 48 2.01 -5.35 -1.43
C ILE A 48 1.73 -5.55 -2.92
N LEU A 49 2.74 -5.48 -3.80
CA LEU A 49 2.55 -5.68 -5.24
C LEU A 49 2.22 -7.12 -5.60
N ASN A 50 2.69 -8.11 -4.84
CA ASN A 50 2.33 -9.51 -5.08
C ASN A 50 0.88 -9.77 -4.68
N HIS A 51 0.43 -9.28 -3.53
CA HIS A 51 -0.97 -9.39 -3.10
C HIS A 51 -1.91 -8.60 -4.01
N ALA A 52 -1.51 -7.41 -4.45
CA ALA A 52 -2.28 -6.62 -5.41
C ALA A 52 -2.48 -7.29 -6.78
N ARG A 53 -1.56 -8.17 -7.20
CA ARG A 53 -1.70 -8.94 -8.46
C ARG A 53 -2.84 -9.95 -8.40
N GLY A 54 -3.07 -10.53 -7.22
CA GLY A 54 -4.18 -11.45 -6.97
C GLY A 54 -5.55 -10.76 -7.10
N VAL A 55 -5.64 -9.53 -6.59
CA VAL A 55 -6.84 -8.68 -6.72
C VAL A 55 -7.04 -8.12 -8.13
N GLY A 56 -5.97 -7.75 -8.84
CA GLY A 56 -6.01 -7.27 -10.22
C GLY A 56 -6.75 -5.93 -10.44
N GLY A 57 -7.00 -5.60 -11.71
CA GLY A 57 -7.84 -4.46 -12.09
C GLY A 57 -7.35 -3.07 -11.66
N LYS A 58 -8.29 -2.24 -11.20
CA LYS A 58 -8.02 -0.84 -10.78
C LYS A 58 -7.20 -0.77 -9.50
N THR A 59 -7.41 -1.71 -8.57
CA THR A 59 -6.68 -1.78 -7.30
C THR A 59 -5.18 -1.92 -7.51
N LEU A 60 -4.77 -2.84 -8.40
CA LEU A 60 -3.37 -2.99 -8.77
C LEU A 60 -2.77 -1.71 -9.37
N SER A 61 -3.57 -0.95 -10.15
CA SER A 61 -3.12 0.30 -10.73
C SER A 61 -2.89 1.38 -9.67
N SER A 62 -3.84 1.57 -8.75
CA SER A 62 -3.72 2.55 -7.66
C SER A 62 -2.53 2.26 -6.76
N ILE A 63 -2.33 0.98 -6.40
CA ILE A 63 -1.20 0.55 -5.57
C ILE A 63 0.14 0.80 -6.27
N LYS A 64 0.24 0.53 -7.57
CA LYS A 64 1.45 0.87 -8.34
C LYS A 64 1.72 2.37 -8.34
N THR A 65 0.68 3.20 -8.48
CA THR A 65 0.82 4.66 -8.41
C THR A 65 1.35 5.08 -7.04
N LEU A 66 0.75 4.57 -5.96
CA LEU A 66 1.19 4.83 -4.58
C LEU A 66 2.67 4.45 -4.39
N MET A 67 3.06 3.23 -4.79
CA MET A 67 4.44 2.76 -4.66
C MET A 67 5.43 3.63 -5.45
N ASN A 68 5.07 4.08 -6.66
CA ASN A 68 5.91 4.98 -7.44
C ASN A 68 6.06 6.35 -6.76
N VAL A 69 4.99 6.89 -6.19
CA VAL A 69 5.03 8.18 -5.49
C VAL A 69 5.85 8.07 -4.20
N CYS A 70 5.78 6.94 -3.51
CA CYS A 70 6.64 6.62 -2.37
C CYS A 70 8.11 6.52 -2.79
N GLU A 71 8.41 5.85 -3.91
CA GLU A 71 9.76 5.72 -4.46
C GLU A 71 10.31 7.08 -4.88
N ASP A 72 9.49 7.89 -5.54
CA ASP A 72 9.80 9.26 -5.89
C ASP A 72 10.14 10.11 -4.66
N TYR A 73 9.37 9.97 -3.56
CA TYR A 73 9.65 10.68 -2.29
C TYR A 73 10.93 10.20 -1.62
N ALA A 74 11.20 8.90 -1.62
CA ALA A 74 12.46 8.36 -1.10
C ALA A 74 13.68 8.92 -1.86
N ASN A 75 13.50 9.35 -3.10
CA ASN A 75 14.58 9.90 -3.95
C ASN A 75 14.58 11.44 -4.04
N ASN A 76 13.50 12.12 -3.65
CA ASN A 76 13.37 13.57 -3.78
C ASN A 76 12.62 14.19 -2.59
N ARG A 77 13.30 15.09 -1.88
CA ARG A 77 12.69 15.92 -0.83
C ARG A 77 11.50 16.73 -1.33
N GLY A 78 10.45 16.77 -0.51
CA GLY A 78 9.29 17.66 -0.70
C GLY A 78 8.05 17.03 -1.30
N MET A 79 8.00 15.70 -1.48
CA MET A 79 6.81 15.00 -2.01
C MET A 79 5.92 14.34 -0.95
N LEU A 80 6.12 14.66 0.34
CA LEU A 80 5.36 14.05 1.44
C LEU A 80 3.85 14.24 1.28
N GLU A 81 3.40 15.44 0.91
CA GLU A 81 1.98 15.73 0.69
C GLU A 81 1.40 14.91 -0.48
N ARG A 82 2.20 14.64 -1.51
CA ARG A 82 1.79 13.82 -2.65
C ARG A 82 1.66 12.36 -2.24
N VAL A 83 2.60 11.82 -1.46
CA VAL A 83 2.51 10.47 -0.88
C VAL A 83 1.24 10.33 -0.05
N ARG A 84 0.98 11.28 0.84
CA ARG A 84 -0.24 11.28 1.69
C ARG A 84 -1.52 11.29 0.85
N LYS A 85 -1.58 12.12 -0.20
CA LYS A 85 -2.74 12.18 -1.08
C LYS A 85 -2.98 10.85 -1.80
N GLU A 86 -1.95 10.25 -2.37
CA GLU A 86 -2.06 9.00 -3.12
C GLU A 86 -2.37 7.81 -2.18
N ALA A 87 -1.86 7.86 -0.95
CA ALA A 87 -2.19 6.90 0.11
C ALA A 87 -3.68 6.95 0.45
N GLU A 88 -4.22 8.15 0.63
CA GLU A 88 -5.64 8.37 0.92
C GLU A 88 -6.53 7.91 -0.24
N GLU A 89 -6.17 8.26 -1.48
CA GLU A 89 -6.89 7.79 -2.67
C GLU A 89 -6.87 6.26 -2.77
N THR A 90 -5.75 5.62 -2.41
CA THR A 90 -5.61 4.17 -2.40
C THR A 90 -6.44 3.52 -1.28
N ARG A 91 -6.49 4.11 -0.08
CA ARG A 91 -7.38 3.69 1.03
C ARG A 91 -8.84 3.68 0.59
N ILE A 92 -9.31 4.77 -0.01
CA ILE A 92 -10.69 4.89 -0.50
C ILE A 92 -11.00 3.79 -1.55
N HIS A 93 -10.08 3.50 -2.46
CA HIS A 93 -10.27 2.46 -3.47
C HIS A 93 -10.32 1.04 -2.89
N LEU A 94 -9.64 0.82 -1.76
CA LEU A 94 -9.62 -0.45 -1.06
C LEU A 94 -10.80 -0.61 -0.08
N GLY A 95 -11.54 0.47 0.21
CA GLY A 95 -12.60 0.49 1.21
C GLY A 95 -12.06 0.45 2.65
N LEU A 96 -10.86 1.02 2.86
CA LEU A 96 -10.21 1.23 4.15
C LEU A 96 -10.71 2.50 4.85
#